data_AF-A0A927LJN2-F1
#
_entry.id   AF-A0A927LJN2-F1
#
_cell.length_a   1.000
_cell.length_b   1.000
_cell.length_c   1.000
_cell.angle_alpha   90.00
_cell.angle_beta   90.00
_cell.angle_gamma   90.00
#
_symmetry.space_group_name_H-M   'P 1'
#
loop_
_entity.id
_entity.type
_entity.pdbx_description
1 polymer ?
#
loop_
_entity_poly.entity_id
_entity_poly.type
_entity_poly.pdbx_seq_one_letter_code
_entity_poly.pdbx_strand_id
1 'polypeptide(L)'
;MKEVIESLNLPKQILDKTEKLMSKLFGPSIKEFGEIFADNVRFRRLKNQIKILNKTRVLLDRNGLEARELNLKTIVPLIEKTSVEEDELLQDKWANLIANIATTAENGLEPRLIGTLSSLSSLEAKILDFIHEDFYVQRQLRLAKLLNSKYESKKYTEEDITLEDITISYNSVKEDFELTDEFTKIYIDNLVSLGLLRYEEPEIDIDNGSTSADINEDEEDKSVELNLDLSANYNSSDDFHITAFGNYFIKQCKM
;
A
#
# COMPACT_ATOMS: atom_id res chain seq x y z
N MET A 1 -21.31 0.98 -29.00
CA MET A 1 -20.01 1.64 -29.26
C MET A 1 -20.20 3.10 -29.66
N LYS A 2 -20.99 3.46 -30.68
CA LYS A 2 -21.24 4.87 -31.06
C LYS A 2 -21.60 5.81 -29.89
N GLU A 3 -22.54 5.42 -29.03
CA GLU A 3 -22.91 6.21 -27.84
C GLU A 3 -21.74 6.41 -26.86
N VAL A 4 -20.85 5.42 -26.73
CA VAL A 4 -19.65 5.50 -25.86
C VAL A 4 -18.66 6.51 -26.42
N ILE A 5 -18.46 6.49 -27.74
CA ILE A 5 -17.62 7.45 -28.46
C ILE A 5 -18.16 8.88 -28.29
N GLU A 6 -19.47 9.06 -28.45
CA GLU A 6 -20.13 10.36 -28.33
C GLU A 6 -20.07 10.92 -26.90
N SER A 7 -20.26 10.08 -25.88
CA SER A 7 -20.25 10.53 -24.48
C SER A 7 -18.88 10.75 -23.84
N LEU A 8 -17.85 10.05 -24.33
CA LEU A 8 -16.48 10.27 -23.91
C LEU A 8 -15.90 11.54 -24.55
N ASN A 9 -16.55 12.05 -25.61
CA ASN A 9 -16.07 13.18 -26.41
C ASN A 9 -14.59 12.99 -26.85
N LEU A 10 -14.18 11.74 -27.07
CA LEU A 10 -12.82 11.39 -27.46
C LEU A 10 -12.72 11.27 -28.98
N PRO A 11 -11.66 11.83 -29.61
CA PRO A 11 -11.37 11.59 -31.03
C PRO A 11 -11.26 10.09 -31.33
N LYS A 12 -11.78 9.65 -32.48
CA LYS A 12 -11.70 8.24 -32.93
C LYS A 12 -10.28 7.67 -32.87
N GLN A 13 -9.28 8.46 -33.25
CA GLN A 13 -7.87 8.06 -33.19
C GLN A 13 -7.40 7.69 -31.77
N ILE A 14 -7.94 8.34 -30.72
CA ILE A 14 -7.61 7.99 -29.33
C ILE A 14 -8.22 6.64 -28.98
N LEU A 15 -9.46 6.39 -29.40
CA LEU A 15 -10.14 5.12 -29.17
C LEU A 15 -9.42 3.96 -29.86
N ASP A 16 -9.01 4.15 -31.12
CA ASP A 16 -8.26 3.14 -31.88
C ASP A 16 -6.93 2.80 -31.18
N LYS A 17 -6.27 3.79 -30.58
CA LYS A 17 -5.03 3.56 -29.81
C LYS A 17 -5.29 2.83 -28.50
N THR A 18 -6.37 3.16 -27.79
CA THR A 18 -6.78 2.45 -26.56
C THR A 18 -7.17 1.01 -26.88
N GLU A 19 -7.86 0.76 -27.99
CA GLU A 19 -8.19 -0.59 -28.46
C GLU A 19 -6.94 -1.43 -28.77
N LYS A 20 -5.91 -0.82 -29.35
CA LYS A 20 -4.61 -1.47 -29.54
C LYS A 20 -3.94 -1.82 -28.22
N LEU A 21 -3.95 -0.92 -27.22
CA LEU A 21 -3.43 -1.22 -25.89
C LEU A 21 -4.20 -2.38 -25.25
N MET A 22 -5.54 -2.34 -25.31
CA MET A 22 -6.38 -3.45 -24.83
C MET A 22 -5.98 -4.77 -25.50
N SER A 23 -5.84 -4.77 -26.82
CA SER A 23 -5.45 -5.96 -27.57
C SER A 23 -4.07 -6.48 -27.17
N LYS A 24 -3.12 -5.58 -26.84
CA LYS A 24 -1.77 -5.94 -26.38
C LYS A 24 -1.77 -6.52 -24.97
N LEU A 25 -2.53 -5.90 -24.05
CA LEU A 25 -2.64 -6.34 -22.66
C LEU A 25 -3.36 -7.69 -22.55
N PHE A 26 -4.40 -7.89 -23.36
CA PHE A 26 -5.32 -9.02 -23.22
C PHE A 26 -5.01 -10.21 -24.14
N GLY A 27 -4.18 -10.00 -25.15
CA GLY A 27 -3.81 -11.04 -26.10
C GLY A 27 -5.02 -11.65 -26.83
N PRO A 28 -4.86 -12.86 -27.42
CA PRO A 28 -5.91 -13.52 -28.19
C PRO A 28 -7.13 -13.95 -27.37
N SER A 29 -6.99 -14.03 -26.03
CA SER A 29 -8.02 -14.53 -25.13
C SER A 29 -9.28 -13.66 -25.05
N ILE A 30 -9.23 -12.39 -25.48
CA ILE A 30 -10.39 -11.49 -25.37
C ILE A 30 -11.55 -11.81 -26.31
N LYS A 31 -11.32 -12.58 -27.38
CA LYS A 31 -12.40 -12.95 -28.33
C LYS A 31 -13.55 -13.71 -27.65
N GLU A 32 -13.27 -14.41 -26.55
CA GLU A 32 -14.26 -15.16 -25.77
C GLU A 32 -15.01 -14.28 -24.76
N PHE A 33 -14.46 -13.11 -24.38
CA PHE A 33 -15.05 -12.20 -23.39
C PHE A 33 -16.15 -11.29 -23.96
N GLY A 34 -16.41 -11.32 -25.28
CA GLY A 34 -17.35 -10.43 -25.96
C GLY A 34 -18.80 -10.49 -25.45
N GLU A 35 -19.21 -11.61 -24.86
CA GLU A 35 -20.56 -11.84 -24.32
C GLU A 35 -20.78 -11.23 -22.92
N ILE A 36 -19.74 -11.14 -22.07
CA ILE A 36 -19.83 -10.57 -20.70
C ILE A 36 -20.27 -9.10 -20.72
N PHE A 37 -20.05 -8.43 -21.84
CA PHE A 37 -20.35 -7.02 -21.97
C PHE A 37 -21.83 -6.74 -22.32
N ALA A 38 -22.73 -7.70 -22.53
CA ALA A 38 -23.98 -7.50 -23.30
C ALA A 38 -25.07 -6.46 -22.87
N ASP A 39 -25.09 -5.81 -21.68
CA ASP A 39 -26.33 -5.18 -21.16
C ASP A 39 -26.28 -3.68 -20.78
N ASN A 40 -27.37 -2.95 -20.55
CA ASN A 40 -27.39 -1.47 -20.39
C ASN A 40 -26.50 -0.86 -19.26
N VAL A 41 -26.07 -1.66 -18.27
CA VAL A 41 -25.02 -1.29 -17.27
C VAL A 41 -23.62 -1.21 -17.91
N ARG A 42 -23.43 -1.78 -19.11
CA ARG A 42 -22.22 -1.79 -19.94
C ARG A 42 -21.70 -0.41 -20.22
N PHE A 43 -22.55 0.60 -20.34
CA PHE A 43 -22.10 1.91 -20.78
C PHE A 43 -21.18 2.59 -19.76
N ARG A 44 -21.61 2.67 -18.49
CA ARG A 44 -20.80 3.28 -17.43
C ARG A 44 -19.53 2.47 -17.17
N ARG A 45 -19.69 1.15 -17.10
CA ARG A 45 -18.57 0.21 -16.91
C ARG A 45 -17.50 0.33 -17.99
N LEU A 46 -17.93 0.32 -19.24
CA LEU A 46 -17.04 0.47 -20.39
C LEU A 46 -16.43 1.87 -20.45
N LYS A 47 -17.17 2.91 -20.06
CA LYS A 47 -16.65 4.28 -19.98
C LYS A 47 -15.48 4.36 -18.98
N ASN A 48 -15.64 3.79 -17.78
CA ASN A 48 -14.60 3.78 -16.75
C ASN A 48 -13.36 3.01 -17.22
N GLN A 49 -13.55 1.80 -17.77
CA GLN A 49 -12.46 1.00 -18.34
C GLN A 49 -11.70 1.75 -19.44
N ILE A 50 -12.40 2.30 -20.44
CA ILE A 50 -11.77 3.04 -21.54
C ILE A 50 -11.01 4.25 -20.99
N LYS A 51 -11.56 4.95 -20.00
CA LYS A 51 -10.91 6.10 -19.39
C LYS A 51 -9.61 5.73 -18.69
N ILE A 52 -9.64 4.71 -17.83
CA ILE A 52 -8.46 4.19 -17.12
C ILE A 52 -7.41 3.69 -18.11
N LEU A 53 -7.81 2.92 -19.13
CA LEU A 53 -6.90 2.40 -20.14
C LEU A 53 -6.31 3.51 -21.03
N ASN A 54 -7.08 4.56 -21.32
CA ASN A 54 -6.56 5.72 -22.03
C ASN A 54 -5.53 6.49 -21.19
N LYS A 55 -5.78 6.66 -19.88
CA LYS A 55 -4.80 7.23 -18.93
C LYS A 55 -3.52 6.37 -18.92
N THR A 56 -3.68 5.06 -18.81
CA THR A 56 -2.57 4.08 -18.87
C THR A 56 -1.75 4.24 -20.14
N ARG A 57 -2.41 4.32 -21.30
CA ARG A 57 -1.75 4.53 -22.60
C ARG A 57 -0.95 5.82 -22.61
N VAL A 58 -1.52 6.92 -22.15
CA VAL A 58 -0.82 8.23 -22.11
C VAL A 58 0.42 8.15 -21.25
N LEU A 59 0.35 7.44 -20.11
CA LEU A 59 1.48 7.22 -19.23
C LEU A 59 2.60 6.40 -19.90
N LEU A 60 2.24 5.29 -20.57
CA LEU A 60 3.20 4.47 -21.31
C LEU A 60 3.87 5.25 -22.45
N ASP A 61 3.07 5.96 -23.25
CA ASP A 61 3.55 6.78 -24.37
C ASP A 61 4.49 7.89 -23.88
N ARG A 62 4.16 8.58 -22.78
CA ARG A 62 4.97 9.67 -22.21
C ARG A 62 6.34 9.18 -21.74
N ASN A 63 6.40 7.95 -21.22
CA ASN A 63 7.62 7.38 -20.65
C ASN A 63 8.38 6.49 -21.64
N GLY A 64 7.92 6.38 -22.89
CA GLY A 64 8.57 5.54 -23.91
C GLY A 64 8.56 4.05 -23.56
N LEU A 65 7.55 3.60 -22.80
CA LEU A 65 7.44 2.23 -22.32
C LEU A 65 6.48 1.42 -23.18
N GLU A 66 6.82 0.14 -23.38
CA GLU A 66 5.96 -0.80 -24.09
C GLU A 66 5.31 -1.80 -23.14
N ALA A 67 3.97 -1.87 -23.17
CA ALA A 67 3.23 -2.87 -22.40
C ALA A 67 3.46 -4.30 -22.92
N ARG A 68 3.50 -5.27 -22.01
CA ARG A 68 3.43 -6.72 -22.28
C ARG A 68 2.02 -7.26 -22.13
N GLU A 69 1.80 -8.48 -22.64
CA GLU A 69 0.59 -9.25 -22.38
C GLU A 69 0.53 -9.69 -20.91
N LEU A 70 -0.64 -9.57 -20.29
CA LEU A 70 -0.89 -9.99 -18.92
C LEU A 70 -1.54 -11.38 -18.91
N ASN A 71 -1.37 -12.14 -17.83
CA ASN A 71 -2.03 -13.45 -17.72
C ASN A 71 -3.52 -13.29 -17.32
N LEU A 72 -4.33 -14.32 -17.58
CA LEU A 72 -5.77 -14.28 -17.28
C LEU A 72 -6.08 -14.06 -15.78
N LYS A 73 -5.26 -14.58 -14.86
CA LYS A 73 -5.42 -14.35 -13.42
C LYS A 73 -5.29 -12.87 -13.04
N THR A 74 -4.67 -12.07 -13.89
CA THR A 74 -4.50 -10.62 -13.73
C THR A 74 -5.57 -9.87 -14.51
N ILE A 75 -5.79 -10.23 -15.78
CA ILE A 75 -6.71 -9.52 -16.68
C ILE A 75 -8.15 -9.55 -16.18
N VAL A 76 -8.63 -10.74 -15.79
CA VAL A 76 -10.03 -10.92 -15.39
C VAL A 76 -10.40 -9.99 -14.23
N PRO A 77 -9.72 -10.05 -13.07
CA PRO A 77 -10.05 -9.15 -11.97
C PRO A 77 -9.78 -7.68 -12.33
N LEU A 78 -8.75 -7.38 -13.15
CA LEU A 78 -8.48 -6.01 -13.58
C LEU A 78 -9.66 -5.40 -14.33
N ILE A 79 -10.21 -6.11 -15.32
CA ILE A 79 -11.35 -5.64 -16.12
C ILE A 79 -12.57 -5.46 -15.21
N GLU A 80 -12.86 -6.43 -14.34
CA GLU A 80 -14.02 -6.37 -13.45
C GLU A 80 -13.95 -5.20 -12.47
N LYS A 81 -12.82 -5.04 -11.77
CA LYS A 81 -12.66 -4.03 -10.73
C LYS A 81 -12.59 -2.61 -11.29
N THR A 82 -11.86 -2.40 -12.38
CA THR A 82 -11.79 -1.08 -13.04
C THR A 82 -13.13 -0.63 -13.63
N SER A 83 -14.05 -1.57 -13.89
CA SER A 83 -15.36 -1.24 -14.45
C SER A 83 -16.25 -0.44 -13.49
N VAL A 84 -16.07 -0.61 -12.19
CA VAL A 84 -16.90 0.04 -11.16
C VAL A 84 -16.23 1.23 -10.49
N GLU A 85 -14.99 1.57 -10.90
CA GLU A 85 -14.27 2.69 -10.32
C GLU A 85 -14.73 4.02 -10.93
N GLU A 86 -15.35 4.86 -10.11
CA GLU A 86 -15.87 6.18 -10.50
C GLU A 86 -15.03 7.34 -9.95
N ASP A 87 -14.18 7.12 -8.95
CA ASP A 87 -13.37 8.16 -8.35
C ASP A 87 -12.15 8.49 -9.24
N GLU A 88 -11.97 9.78 -9.58
CA GLU A 88 -10.91 10.20 -10.48
C GLU A 88 -9.49 9.90 -9.96
N LEU A 89 -9.28 10.06 -8.65
CA LEU A 89 -7.99 9.82 -8.02
C LEU A 89 -7.66 8.33 -8.06
N LEU A 90 -8.64 7.46 -7.76
CA LEU A 90 -8.45 6.02 -7.88
C LEU A 90 -8.26 5.59 -9.34
N GLN A 91 -8.96 6.20 -10.31
CA GLN A 91 -8.73 5.94 -11.73
C GLN A 91 -7.30 6.28 -12.17
N ASP A 92 -6.70 7.33 -11.63
CA ASP A 92 -5.28 7.67 -11.87
C ASP A 92 -4.36 6.61 -11.26
N LYS A 93 -4.63 6.17 -10.02
CA LYS A 93 -3.86 5.08 -9.37
C LYS A 93 -3.99 3.76 -10.14
N TRP A 94 -5.17 3.43 -10.67
CA TRP A 94 -5.36 2.28 -11.55
C TRP A 94 -4.53 2.39 -12.82
N ALA A 95 -4.49 3.57 -13.44
CA ALA A 95 -3.69 3.78 -14.64
C ALA A 95 -2.19 3.58 -14.40
N ASN A 96 -1.67 4.11 -13.28
CA ASN A 96 -0.29 3.88 -12.85
C ASN A 96 -0.03 2.39 -12.58
N LEU A 97 -0.93 1.74 -11.84
CA LEU A 97 -0.82 0.31 -11.52
C LEU A 97 -0.76 -0.53 -12.80
N ILE A 98 -1.66 -0.30 -13.75
CA ILE A 98 -1.69 -1.04 -15.01
C ILE A 98 -0.41 -0.80 -15.82
N ALA A 99 0.05 0.44 -15.91
CA ALA A 99 1.27 0.78 -16.64
C ALA A 99 2.49 0.07 -16.04
N ASN A 100 2.61 0.07 -14.71
CA ASN A 100 3.71 -0.56 -14.01
C ASN A 100 3.64 -2.10 -14.10
N ILE A 101 2.51 -2.75 -13.81
CA ILE A 101 2.44 -4.23 -13.94
C ILE A 101 2.67 -4.70 -15.38
N ALA A 102 2.26 -3.90 -16.38
CA ALA A 102 2.45 -4.22 -17.79
C ALA A 102 3.88 -3.95 -18.30
N THR A 103 4.77 -3.39 -17.47
CA THR A 103 6.15 -3.07 -17.88
C THR A 103 7.21 -3.65 -16.95
N THR A 104 6.84 -3.99 -15.70
CA THR A 104 7.73 -4.62 -14.72
C THR A 104 8.03 -6.08 -15.07
N ALA A 105 9.27 -6.51 -14.81
CA ALA A 105 9.77 -7.88 -15.05
C ALA A 105 9.35 -8.89 -13.96
N GLU A 106 9.09 -8.39 -12.75
CA GLU A 106 8.61 -9.16 -11.60
C GLU A 106 7.13 -9.54 -11.79
N ASN A 107 6.84 -10.83 -11.66
CA ASN A 107 5.50 -11.40 -11.85
C ASN A 107 5.01 -12.08 -10.56
N GLY A 108 3.70 -12.16 -10.37
CA GLY A 108 3.04 -12.96 -9.34
C GLY A 108 2.32 -12.17 -8.25
N LEU A 109 2.56 -10.86 -8.14
CA LEU A 109 1.89 -9.99 -7.16
C LEU A 109 0.71 -9.22 -7.76
N GLU A 110 0.53 -9.25 -9.08
CA GLU A 110 -0.50 -8.45 -9.77
C GLU A 110 -1.91 -8.69 -9.23
N PRO A 111 -2.37 -9.94 -8.98
CA PRO A 111 -3.69 -10.16 -8.40
C PRO A 111 -3.84 -9.53 -7.00
N ARG A 112 -2.78 -9.54 -6.18
CA ARG A 112 -2.77 -8.92 -4.85
C ARG A 112 -2.84 -7.40 -4.98
N LEU A 113 -2.04 -6.80 -5.87
CA LEU A 113 -2.07 -5.35 -6.11
C LEU A 113 -3.46 -4.88 -6.58
N ILE A 114 -4.06 -5.60 -7.53
CA ILE A 114 -5.42 -5.33 -8.03
C ILE A 114 -6.43 -5.44 -6.88
N GLY A 115 -6.35 -6.51 -6.09
CA GLY A 115 -7.20 -6.71 -4.92
C GLY A 115 -7.10 -5.55 -3.94
N THR A 116 -5.88 -5.19 -3.54
CA THR A 116 -5.60 -4.09 -2.62
C THR A 116 -6.14 -2.76 -3.12
N LEU A 117 -5.84 -2.35 -4.36
CA LEU A 117 -6.34 -1.09 -4.89
C LEU A 117 -7.86 -1.07 -4.99
N SER A 118 -8.49 -2.19 -5.35
CA SER A 118 -9.95 -2.29 -5.43
C SER A 118 -10.68 -2.22 -4.08
N SER A 119 -9.94 -2.38 -2.98
CA SER A 119 -10.47 -2.32 -1.62
C SER A 119 -10.27 -0.96 -0.95
N LEU A 120 -9.48 -0.06 -1.55
CA LEU A 120 -9.23 1.27 -1.00
C LEU A 120 -10.36 2.24 -1.35
N SER A 121 -10.77 3.03 -0.38
CA SER A 121 -11.49 4.28 -0.62
C SER A 121 -10.55 5.39 -1.07
N SER A 122 -11.10 6.45 -1.65
CA SER A 122 -10.34 7.64 -2.06
C SER A 122 -9.63 8.32 -0.88
N LEU A 123 -10.20 8.24 0.32
CA LEU A 123 -9.59 8.83 1.53
C LEU A 123 -8.43 7.98 2.03
N GLU A 124 -8.57 6.65 2.11
CA GLU A 124 -7.46 5.74 2.47
C GLU A 124 -6.31 5.86 1.46
N ALA A 125 -6.62 6.01 0.18
CA ALA A 125 -5.64 6.25 -0.86
C ALA A 125 -4.84 7.55 -0.66
N LYS A 126 -5.48 8.61 -0.15
CA LYS A 126 -4.83 9.88 0.21
C LYS A 126 -4.01 9.76 1.50
N ILE A 127 -4.56 9.11 2.52
CA ILE A 127 -3.85 8.82 3.77
C ILE A 127 -2.57 8.04 3.47
N LEU A 128 -2.63 7.05 2.58
CA LEU A 128 -1.47 6.27 2.17
C LEU A 128 -0.42 7.10 1.42
N ASP A 129 -0.86 8.07 0.59
CA ASP A 129 0.07 9.00 -0.07
C ASP A 129 0.77 9.90 0.95
N PHE A 130 0.02 10.45 1.92
CA PHE A 130 0.56 11.24 3.04
C PHE A 130 1.57 10.45 3.86
N ILE A 131 1.22 9.23 4.28
CA ILE A 131 2.10 8.35 5.07
C ILE A 131 3.42 8.09 4.31
N HIS A 132 3.35 7.87 3.00
CA HIS A 132 4.55 7.64 2.19
C HIS A 132 5.42 8.90 2.04
N GLU A 133 4.81 10.08 2.01
CA GLU A 133 5.52 11.36 1.99
C GLU A 133 6.21 11.63 3.34
N ASP A 134 5.49 11.47 4.45
CA ASP A 134 6.06 11.59 5.80
C ASP A 134 7.21 10.58 5.99
N PHE A 135 7.02 9.32 5.59
CA PHE A 135 8.08 8.31 5.60
C PHE A 135 9.37 8.79 4.90
N TYR A 136 9.26 9.36 3.70
CA TYR A 136 10.43 9.84 2.98
C TYR A 136 11.11 11.00 3.71
N VAL A 137 10.33 11.94 4.25
CA VAL A 137 10.85 13.07 5.05
C VAL A 137 11.59 12.56 6.29
N GLN A 138 10.97 11.68 7.07
CA GLN A 138 11.59 11.10 8.27
C GLN A 138 12.86 10.33 7.94
N ARG A 139 12.86 9.59 6.82
CA ARG A 139 14.06 8.85 6.37
C ARG A 139 15.22 9.80 6.05
N GLN A 140 14.96 10.91 5.37
CA GLN A 140 16.00 11.92 5.09
C GLN A 140 16.51 12.58 6.36
N LEU A 141 15.63 12.88 7.31
CA LEU A 141 16.02 13.45 8.60
C LEU A 141 16.88 12.46 9.41
N ARG A 142 16.54 11.17 9.42
CA ARG A 142 17.33 10.12 10.07
C ARG A 142 18.71 9.99 9.43
N LEU A 143 18.79 9.98 8.10
CA LEU A 143 20.07 9.96 7.37
C LEU A 143 20.94 11.18 7.72
N ALA A 144 20.36 12.38 7.71
CA ALA A 144 21.07 13.60 8.07
C ALA A 144 21.61 13.57 9.50
N LYS A 145 20.87 12.98 10.46
CA LYS A 145 21.35 12.79 11.83
C LYS A 145 22.55 11.84 11.89
N LEU A 146 22.49 10.71 11.18
CA LEU A 146 23.58 9.73 11.12
C LEU A 146 24.85 10.32 10.49
N LEU A 147 24.72 11.06 9.38
CA LEU A 147 25.85 11.71 8.71
C LEU A 147 26.53 12.79 9.57
N ASN A 148 25.79 13.43 10.48
CA ASN A 148 26.32 14.44 11.40
C ASN A 148 26.87 13.85 12.71
N SER A 149 26.77 12.54 12.92
CA SER A 149 27.33 11.84 14.08
C SER A 149 28.87 11.92 14.04
N LYS A 150 29.46 12.59 15.03
CA LYS A 150 30.92 12.83 15.13
C LYS A 150 31.77 11.56 15.34
N TYR A 151 31.15 10.39 15.46
CA TYR A 151 31.80 9.17 15.93
C TYR A 151 31.88 8.04 14.90
N GLU A 152 31.37 8.22 13.68
CA GLU A 152 31.30 7.12 12.72
C GLU A 152 32.14 7.38 11.46
N SER A 153 33.11 6.49 11.24
CA SER A 153 33.88 6.39 10.01
C SER A 153 33.10 5.75 8.86
N LYS A 154 31.88 5.25 9.13
CA LYS A 154 30.98 4.63 8.15
C LYS A 154 30.22 5.71 7.38
N LYS A 155 30.30 5.69 6.05
CA LYS A 155 29.42 6.49 5.19
C LYS A 155 28.04 5.82 5.15
N TYR A 156 27.05 6.43 5.80
CA TYR A 156 25.66 6.01 5.72
C TYR A 156 25.05 6.40 4.38
N THR A 157 24.19 5.54 3.87
CA THR A 157 23.39 5.73 2.67
C THR A 157 21.90 5.52 2.99
N GLU A 158 21.01 5.86 2.05
CA GLU A 158 19.58 5.57 2.23
C GLU A 158 19.28 4.08 2.37
N GLU A 159 20.15 3.20 1.85
CA GLU A 159 20.01 1.75 1.94
C GLU A 159 20.29 1.22 3.35
N ASP A 160 20.99 2.00 4.19
CA ASP A 160 21.25 1.65 5.59
C ASP A 160 20.05 1.93 6.50
N ILE A 161 18.98 2.58 6.01
CA ILE A 161 17.77 2.89 6.78
C ILE A 161 16.63 2.03 6.27
N THR A 162 16.20 1.06 7.08
CA THR A 162 15.11 0.14 6.72
C THR A 162 13.74 0.80 6.89
N LEU A 163 12.67 0.09 6.51
CA LEU A 163 11.31 0.59 6.70
C LEU A 163 10.94 0.67 8.19
N GLU A 164 11.42 -0.31 8.97
CA GLU A 164 11.19 -0.44 10.41
C GLU A 164 11.92 0.64 11.22
N ASP A 165 12.99 1.21 10.67
CA ASP A 165 13.68 2.35 11.27
C ASP A 165 12.85 3.64 11.29
N ILE A 166 11.73 3.68 10.56
CA ILE A 166 10.88 4.86 10.45
C ILE A 166 9.51 4.55 11.03
N THR A 167 9.22 5.17 12.16
CA THR A 167 7.91 5.18 12.80
C THR A 167 7.12 6.39 12.29
N ILE A 168 5.89 6.16 11.84
CA ILE A 168 4.95 7.19 11.40
C ILE A 168 3.95 7.43 12.52
N SER A 169 3.75 8.70 12.85
CA SER A 169 2.89 9.06 13.96
C SER A 169 1.41 8.89 13.63
N TYR A 170 0.65 8.25 14.52
CA TYR A 170 -0.79 8.20 14.44
C TYR A 170 -1.42 9.60 14.46
N ASN A 171 -0.88 10.48 15.32
CA ASN A 171 -1.38 11.84 15.46
C ASN A 171 -1.12 12.68 14.21
N SER A 172 -0.04 12.44 13.45
CA SER A 172 0.19 13.20 12.21
C SER A 172 -0.90 12.93 11.17
N VAL A 173 -1.36 11.68 11.04
CA VAL A 173 -2.49 11.34 10.15
C VAL A 173 -3.79 11.95 10.66
N LYS A 174 -4.05 11.85 11.97
CA LYS A 174 -5.26 12.41 12.60
C LYS A 174 -5.39 13.91 12.33
N GLU A 175 -4.29 14.64 12.54
CA GLU A 175 -4.24 16.10 12.39
C GLU A 175 -4.34 16.52 10.92
N ASP A 176 -3.61 15.88 10.01
CA ASP A 176 -3.60 16.26 8.58
C ASP A 176 -4.96 16.06 7.90
N PHE A 177 -5.72 15.05 8.33
CA PHE A 177 -7.03 14.71 7.76
C PHE A 177 -8.22 15.16 8.62
N GLU A 178 -7.97 15.91 9.71
CA GLU A 178 -9.00 16.40 10.65
C GLU A 178 -9.96 15.29 11.14
N LEU A 179 -9.41 14.11 11.43
CA LEU A 179 -10.18 12.93 11.79
C LEU A 179 -10.42 12.82 13.31
N THR A 180 -11.50 12.14 13.69
CA THR A 180 -11.67 11.69 15.08
C THR A 180 -10.73 10.53 15.38
N ASP A 181 -10.47 10.25 16.66
CA ASP A 181 -9.69 9.08 17.05
C ASP A 181 -10.33 7.78 16.54
N GLU A 182 -11.65 7.65 16.66
CA GLU A 182 -12.37 6.47 16.16
C GLU A 182 -12.14 6.23 14.66
N PHE A 183 -12.32 7.27 13.83
CA PHE A 183 -12.15 7.11 12.38
C PHE A 183 -10.69 6.97 11.96
N THR A 184 -9.76 7.65 12.63
CA THR A 184 -8.33 7.48 12.36
C THR A 184 -7.94 6.02 12.61
N LYS A 185 -8.35 5.45 13.76
CA LYS A 185 -8.09 4.05 14.08
C LYS A 185 -8.68 3.11 13.02
N ILE A 186 -9.94 3.31 12.60
CA ILE A 186 -10.58 2.49 11.56
C ILE A 186 -9.79 2.53 10.24
N TYR A 187 -9.36 3.70 9.78
CA TYR A 187 -8.59 3.80 8.53
C TYR A 187 -7.22 3.13 8.64
N ILE A 188 -6.52 3.30 9.77
CA ILE A 188 -5.24 2.62 9.98
C ILE A 188 -5.43 1.10 10.09
N ASP A 189 -6.44 0.62 10.82
CA ASP A 189 -6.77 -0.81 10.92
C ASP A 189 -7.07 -1.43 9.55
N ASN A 190 -7.81 -0.71 8.69
CA ASN A 190 -8.06 -1.16 7.33
C ASN A 190 -6.75 -1.28 6.52
N LEU A 191 -5.89 -0.26 6.57
CA LEU A 191 -4.59 -0.28 5.89
C LEU A 191 -3.67 -1.39 6.43
N VAL A 192 -3.73 -1.69 7.73
CA VAL A 192 -3.06 -2.84 8.37
C VAL A 192 -3.65 -4.16 7.86
N SER A 193 -4.97 -4.27 7.75
CA SER A 193 -5.65 -5.49 7.26
C SER A 193 -5.31 -5.81 5.79
N LEU A 194 -5.05 -4.78 4.98
CA LEU A 194 -4.55 -4.91 3.60
C LEU A 194 -3.05 -5.25 3.54
N GLY A 195 -2.38 -5.26 4.69
CA GLY A 195 -0.95 -5.50 4.84
C GLY A 195 -0.08 -4.35 4.34
N LEU A 196 -0.63 -3.13 4.23
CA LEU A 196 0.09 -1.94 3.79
C LEU A 196 0.90 -1.32 4.95
N LEU A 197 0.34 -1.40 6.16
CA LEU A 197 0.94 -0.90 7.40
C LEU A 197 1.05 -2.01 8.45
N ARG A 198 1.84 -1.78 9.49
CA ARG A 198 1.91 -2.60 10.71
C ARG A 198 2.08 -1.69 11.92
N TYR A 199 1.29 -1.88 12.97
CA TYR A 199 1.47 -1.18 14.24
C TYR A 199 2.87 -1.40 14.81
N GLU A 200 3.39 -0.36 15.46
CA GLU A 200 4.61 -0.47 16.26
C GLU A 200 4.37 -1.47 17.39
N GLU A 201 5.35 -2.34 17.61
CA GLU A 201 5.26 -3.33 18.67
C GLU A 201 5.43 -2.63 20.02
N PRO A 202 4.61 -2.96 21.03
CA PRO A 202 4.74 -2.34 22.33
C PRO A 202 6.08 -2.70 22.96
N GLU A 203 6.74 -1.72 23.57
CA GLU A 203 7.95 -1.96 24.36
C GLU A 203 7.54 -2.49 25.74
N ILE A 204 8.12 -3.65 26.10
CA ILE A 204 7.95 -4.27 27.42
C ILE A 204 9.24 -4.07 28.19
N ASP A 205 9.22 -3.15 29.13
CA ASP A 205 10.31 -2.95 30.08
C ASP A 205 10.08 -3.86 31.28
N ILE A 206 10.87 -4.92 31.40
CA ILE A 206 10.88 -5.79 32.58
C ILE A 206 11.84 -5.18 33.60
N ASP A 207 11.31 -4.67 34.69
CA ASP A 207 12.12 -4.26 35.82
C ASP A 207 12.57 -5.51 36.59
N ASN A 208 13.89 -5.68 36.74
CA ASN A 208 14.44 -6.77 37.54
C ASN A 208 14.18 -6.44 39.01
N GLY A 209 13.01 -6.79 39.53
CA GLY A 209 12.70 -6.56 40.93
C GLY A 209 13.61 -7.35 41.86
N SER A 210 13.65 -6.91 43.11
CA SER A 210 14.53 -7.45 44.14
C SER A 210 14.21 -8.91 44.43
N THR A 211 15.23 -9.77 44.38
CA THR A 211 15.13 -11.13 44.93
C THR A 211 15.27 -11.06 46.45
N SER A 212 14.24 -11.46 47.18
CA SER A 212 14.34 -11.74 48.62
C SER A 212 14.41 -13.24 48.84
N ALA A 213 15.28 -13.64 49.78
CA ALA A 213 15.42 -15.02 50.21
C ALA A 213 15.10 -15.06 51.70
N ASP A 214 13.98 -15.67 52.05
CA ASP A 214 13.61 -15.88 53.45
C ASP A 214 14.09 -17.28 53.85
N ILE A 215 14.94 -17.32 54.87
CA ILE A 215 15.47 -18.57 55.43
C ILE A 215 14.55 -18.96 56.58
N ASN A 216 13.81 -20.05 56.41
CA ASN A 216 13.01 -20.63 57.48
C ASN A 216 13.89 -21.63 58.24
N GLU A 217 14.24 -21.29 59.49
CA GLU A 217 14.93 -22.19 60.41
C GLU A 217 13.93 -22.73 61.44
N ASP A 218 13.18 -23.76 61.07
CA ASP A 218 12.52 -24.63 62.06
C ASP A 218 13.47 -25.79 62.40
N GLU A 219 13.49 -26.21 63.67
CA GLU A 219 14.55 -27.04 64.28
C GLU A 219 14.80 -28.43 63.64
N GLU A 220 14.07 -28.83 62.59
CA GLU A 220 14.32 -30.11 61.88
C GLU A 220 14.44 -30.01 60.35
N ASP A 221 14.12 -28.89 59.68
CA ASP A 221 14.28 -28.74 58.22
C ASP A 221 14.57 -27.28 57.82
N LYS A 222 15.72 -27.04 57.17
CA LYS A 222 16.04 -25.72 56.59
C LYS A 222 15.53 -25.63 55.17
N SER A 223 14.59 -24.72 54.91
CA SER A 223 14.13 -24.39 53.57
C SER A 223 14.41 -22.92 53.25
N VAL A 224 14.64 -22.62 51.98
CA VAL A 224 14.82 -21.24 51.48
C VAL A 224 13.70 -20.97 50.49
N GLU A 225 12.84 -20.01 50.82
CA GLU A 225 11.84 -19.50 49.89
C GLU A 225 12.42 -18.29 49.15
N LEU A 226 12.52 -18.42 47.83
CA LEU A 226 12.93 -17.34 46.94
C LEU A 226 11.69 -16.65 46.40
N ASN A 227 11.50 -15.40 46.79
CA ASN A 227 10.43 -14.56 46.25
C ASN A 227 11.04 -13.64 45.19
N LEU A 228 10.59 -13.82 43.94
CA LEU A 228 10.98 -13.01 42.80
C LEU A 228 9.82 -12.07 42.48
N ASP A 229 9.97 -10.79 42.82
CA ASP A 229 9.00 -9.77 42.42
C ASP A 229 9.44 -9.21 41.06
N LEU A 230 8.60 -9.33 40.04
CA LEU A 230 8.87 -8.86 38.67
C LEU A 230 7.76 -7.90 38.28
N SER A 231 8.09 -6.64 38.02
CA SER A 231 7.15 -5.69 37.42
C SER A 231 7.53 -5.43 35.97
N ALA A 232 6.53 -5.48 35.08
CA ALA A 232 6.70 -5.13 33.68
C ALA A 232 5.88 -3.87 33.37
N ASN A 233 6.53 -2.87 32.76
CA ASN A 233 5.86 -1.68 32.24
C ASN A 233 5.57 -1.89 30.75
N TYR A 234 4.33 -1.58 30.35
CA TYR A 234 3.85 -1.71 28.97
C TYR A 234 3.64 -0.31 28.38
N ASN A 235 4.43 0.05 27.38
CA ASN A 235 4.26 1.30 26.65
C ASN A 235 3.85 1.00 25.20
N SER A 236 2.57 1.19 24.88
CA SER A 236 2.04 1.02 23.52
C SER A 236 1.82 2.37 22.86
N SER A 237 2.39 2.54 21.67
CA SER A 237 2.00 3.59 20.74
C SER A 237 0.96 3.07 19.74
N ASP A 238 0.09 3.95 19.24
CA ASP A 238 -0.74 3.68 18.06
C ASP A 238 0.01 3.98 16.74
N ASP A 239 1.28 4.36 16.85
CA ASP A 239 2.16 4.60 15.71
C ASP A 239 2.45 3.30 14.92
N PHE A 240 2.96 3.45 13.71
CA PHE A 240 3.05 2.34 12.76
C PHE A 240 4.19 2.50 11.76
N HIS A 241 4.50 1.40 11.08
CA HIS A 241 5.49 1.32 10.00
C HIS A 241 4.83 0.95 8.68
N ILE A 242 5.40 1.43 7.57
CA ILE A 242 5.06 0.96 6.23
C ILE A 242 5.67 -0.44 6.04
N THR A 243 4.88 -1.41 5.55
CA THR A 243 5.43 -2.74 5.25
C THR A 243 6.18 -2.76 3.92
N ALA A 244 7.00 -3.79 3.67
CA ALA A 244 7.63 -3.99 2.37
C ALA A 244 6.60 -4.05 1.22
N PHE A 245 5.46 -4.73 1.46
CA PHE A 245 4.36 -4.77 0.49
C PHE A 245 3.70 -3.40 0.32
N GLY A 246 3.48 -2.65 1.41
CA GLY A 246 2.92 -1.30 1.37
C GLY A 246 3.78 -0.35 0.54
N ASN A 247 5.08 -0.30 0.81
CA ASN A 247 6.03 0.50 0.04
C ASN A 247 6.05 0.11 -1.45
N TYR A 248 6.06 -1.19 -1.75
CA TYR A 248 5.98 -1.68 -3.13
C TYR A 248 4.66 -1.28 -3.80
N PHE A 249 3.52 -1.49 -3.14
CA PHE A 249 2.19 -1.15 -3.65
C PHE A 249 2.08 0.33 -4.00
N ILE A 250 2.52 1.22 -3.11
CA ILE A 250 2.47 2.68 -3.33
C ILE A 250 3.29 3.07 -4.56
N LYS A 251 4.48 2.47 -4.72
CA LYS A 251 5.31 2.67 -5.92
C LYS A 251 4.62 2.19 -7.19
N GLN A 252 3.91 1.06 -7.15
CA GLN A 252 3.14 0.58 -8.30
C GLN A 252 1.96 1.51 -8.64
N CYS A 253 1.39 2.22 -7.66
CA CYS A 253 0.33 3.20 -7.88
C CYS A 253 0.82 4.62 -8.24
N LYS A 254 2.12 4.82 -8.42
CA LYS A 254 2.77 6.08 -8.82
C LYS A 254 3.62 5.87 -10.07
N MET A 255 3.84 6.92 -10.87
CA MET A 255 4.63 6.85 -12.11
C MET A 255 5.28 8.19 -12.45
#